data_AF-A0A6H0XTW9-F1
#
_entry.id   AF-A0A6H0XTW9-F1
#
_cell.length_a   1.000
_cell.length_b   1.000
_cell.length_c   1.000
_cell.angle_alpha   90.00
_cell.angle_beta   90.00
_cell.angle_gamma   90.00
#
_symmetry.space_group_name_H-M   'P 1'
#
loop_
_entity.id
_entity.type
_entity.pdbx_description
1 polymer ?
#
loop_
_entity_poly.entity_id
_entity_poly.type
_entity_poly.pdbx_seq_one_letter_code
_entity_poly.pdbx_strand_id
1 'polypeptide(L)'
;MSMNLLSSTLSPTLASARARLGIQQTSNRTPEKGTAMNAADCVDRQLRADGHKTWGWVIYRCTYTDNAQWQDFVSRLQYWIESTLEEHNGTDLIPTLDVQVHENPEYDGASPERCQGYFLQWVRLQGLHEHETLGIAQRYRYFIHVDQEALESIVREVEPPQDLLKGGYVNLCRIPADYAKFVEAGGADAMWAAREAGEEFDQPDFHLNYLDDDEEADQEEEIEDNPHEGWNEATTMRIMYTSLMVEWYGRFRAKEAWRREFVPPPEIGIRGSMYDTSKLTPKE
;
A
#
# COMPACT_ATOMS: atom_id res chain seq x y z
N MET A 1 -26.38 23.58 -45.88
CA MET A 1 -25.17 22.84 -46.30
C MET A 1 -24.29 22.66 -45.09
N SER A 2 -24.00 21.41 -44.76
CA SER A 2 -23.36 20.95 -43.52
C SER A 2 -21.87 21.28 -43.43
N MET A 3 -21.44 21.50 -42.17
CA MET A 3 -20.21 21.08 -41.46
C MET A 3 -18.88 20.94 -42.23
N ASN A 4 -17.80 21.49 -41.66
CA ASN A 4 -16.86 20.65 -40.92
C ASN A 4 -15.83 21.44 -40.08
N LEU A 5 -15.79 21.05 -38.81
CA LEU A 5 -14.75 21.35 -37.81
C LEU A 5 -13.49 20.56 -38.17
N LEU A 6 -12.34 21.21 -38.27
CA LEU A 6 -11.06 20.53 -38.35
C LEU A 6 -10.67 20.03 -36.94
N SER A 7 -10.99 18.75 -36.69
CA SER A 7 -10.38 17.95 -35.63
C SER A 7 -8.89 17.81 -35.92
N SER A 8 -8.05 18.40 -35.08
CA SER A 8 -6.59 18.22 -35.11
C SER A 8 -6.26 16.86 -34.51
N THR A 9 -6.19 15.84 -35.35
CA THR A 9 -5.62 14.54 -34.98
C THR A 9 -4.10 14.61 -35.11
N LEU A 10 -3.39 14.60 -33.99
CA LEU A 10 -1.94 14.45 -33.97
C LEU A 10 -1.57 13.07 -34.54
N SER A 11 -0.69 13.04 -35.54
CA SER A 11 -0.25 11.80 -36.19
C SER A 11 0.48 10.85 -35.22
N PRO A 12 0.27 9.52 -35.34
CA PRO A 12 0.89 8.51 -34.47
C PRO A 12 2.44 8.50 -34.53
N THR A 13 3.03 9.13 -35.54
CA THR A 13 4.48 9.27 -35.74
C THR A 13 5.15 10.20 -34.72
N LEU A 14 4.45 11.22 -34.23
CA LEU A 14 4.99 12.19 -33.25
C LEU A 14 5.02 11.62 -31.82
N ALA A 15 4.04 10.78 -31.48
CA ALA A 15 4.01 10.06 -30.21
C ALA A 15 5.16 9.03 -30.11
N SER A 16 5.43 8.31 -31.20
CA SER A 16 6.53 7.34 -31.29
C SER A 16 7.92 8.00 -31.28
N ALA A 17 8.06 9.19 -31.89
CA ALA A 17 9.29 9.96 -31.85
C ALA A 17 9.61 10.53 -30.45
N ARG A 18 8.60 10.95 -29.68
CA ARG A 18 8.77 11.40 -28.29
C ARG A 18 9.27 10.30 -27.36
N ALA A 19 8.78 9.06 -27.54
CA ALA A 19 9.26 7.90 -26.78
C ALA A 19 10.74 7.58 -27.07
N ARG A 20 11.22 7.82 -28.29
CA ARG A 20 12.62 7.59 -28.70
C ARG A 20 13.59 8.69 -28.27
N LEU A 21 13.09 9.90 -28.01
CA LEU A 21 13.91 11.06 -27.63
C LEU A 21 14.10 11.24 -26.12
N GLY A 22 13.59 10.32 -25.29
CA GLY A 22 13.70 10.43 -23.83
C GLY A 22 13.01 11.69 -23.27
N ILE A 23 12.09 12.29 -24.03
CA ILE A 23 11.27 13.40 -23.54
C ILE A 23 10.38 12.80 -22.47
N GLN A 24 10.77 12.96 -21.20
CA GLN A 24 9.93 12.63 -20.05
C GLN A 24 8.56 13.22 -20.32
N GLN A 25 7.52 12.38 -20.35
CA GLN A 25 6.16 12.89 -20.37
C GLN A 25 6.04 13.85 -19.17
N THR A 26 5.61 15.07 -19.45
CA THR A 26 5.32 16.07 -18.42
C THR A 26 4.02 15.71 -17.74
N SER A 27 3.95 15.94 -16.43
CA SER A 27 2.75 15.69 -15.64
C SER A 27 1.57 16.51 -16.18
N ASN A 28 0.42 15.88 -16.38
CA ASN A 28 -0.80 16.62 -16.76
C ASN A 28 -1.30 17.49 -15.61
N ARG A 29 -1.05 17.07 -14.37
CA ARG A 29 -1.41 17.74 -13.11
C ARG A 29 -0.43 18.87 -12.74
N THR A 30 0.85 18.72 -13.13
CA THR A 30 1.92 19.68 -12.87
C THR A 30 2.89 19.76 -14.07
N PRO A 31 2.55 20.51 -15.13
CA PRO A 31 3.32 20.53 -16.38
C PRO A 31 4.81 20.88 -16.25
N GLU A 32 5.21 21.53 -15.16
CA GLU A 32 6.59 21.88 -14.84
C GLU A 32 7.45 20.71 -14.34
N LYS A 33 6.84 19.55 -14.07
CA LYS A 33 7.53 18.34 -13.59
C LYS A 33 7.25 17.16 -14.53
N GLY A 34 8.16 16.19 -14.56
CA GLY A 34 7.91 14.92 -15.22
C GLY A 34 6.80 14.12 -14.51
N THR A 35 6.04 13.30 -15.23
CA THR A 35 4.95 12.48 -14.67
C THR A 35 5.40 11.52 -13.55
N ALA A 36 6.67 11.11 -13.52
CA ALA A 36 7.21 10.26 -12.46
C ALA A 36 7.52 11.02 -11.16
N MET A 37 7.52 12.35 -11.20
CA MET A 37 7.79 13.23 -10.06
C MET A 37 6.52 13.75 -9.39
N ASN A 38 5.34 13.40 -9.92
CA ASN A 38 4.05 13.68 -9.32
C ASN A 38 3.45 12.36 -8.82
N ALA A 39 3.13 12.28 -7.52
CA ALA A 39 2.69 11.03 -6.90
C ALA A 39 1.31 10.58 -7.38
N ALA A 40 0.39 11.53 -7.61
CA ALA A 40 -0.92 11.23 -8.17
C ALA A 40 -0.83 10.67 -9.60
N ASP A 41 0.04 11.24 -10.44
CA ASP A 41 0.32 10.70 -11.78
C ASP A 41 0.95 9.30 -11.75
N CYS A 42 1.72 8.99 -10.71
CA CYS A 42 2.24 7.65 -10.50
C CYS A 42 1.10 6.69 -10.17
N VAL A 43 0.26 6.98 -9.18
CA VAL A 43 -0.87 6.12 -8.80
C VAL A 43 -1.84 5.91 -9.97
N ASP A 44 -2.24 6.98 -10.67
CA ASP A 44 -3.12 6.91 -11.84
C ASP A 44 -2.54 6.02 -12.96
N ARG A 45 -1.24 6.17 -13.25
CA ARG A 45 -0.56 5.34 -14.26
C ARG A 45 -0.52 3.87 -13.85
N GLN A 46 -0.32 3.61 -12.57
CA GLN A 46 -0.25 2.26 -12.02
C GLN A 46 -1.61 1.58 -12.07
N LEU A 47 -2.67 2.26 -11.62
CA LEU A 47 -4.05 1.80 -11.76
C LEU A 47 -4.38 1.39 -13.20
N ARG A 48 -4.06 2.25 -14.18
CA ARG A 48 -4.27 1.93 -15.60
C ARG A 48 -3.41 0.76 -16.09
N ALA A 49 -2.14 0.70 -15.68
CA ALA A 49 -1.23 -0.36 -16.11
C ALA A 49 -1.62 -1.74 -15.58
N ASP A 50 -2.21 -1.77 -14.40
CA ASP A 50 -2.61 -2.99 -13.69
C ASP A 50 -4.10 -3.33 -13.91
N GLY A 51 -4.85 -2.47 -14.60
CA GLY A 51 -6.29 -2.66 -14.81
C GLY A 51 -7.15 -2.47 -13.55
N HIS A 52 -6.61 -1.81 -12.52
CA HIS A 52 -7.31 -1.54 -11.27
C HIS A 52 -8.13 -0.25 -11.35
N LYS A 53 -9.30 -0.28 -10.69
CA LYS A 53 -10.23 0.87 -10.64
C LYS A 53 -10.13 1.66 -9.34
N THR A 54 -9.65 1.00 -8.29
CA THR A 54 -9.59 1.53 -6.94
C THR A 54 -8.18 1.37 -6.38
N TRP A 55 -7.80 2.28 -5.49
CA TRP A 55 -6.53 2.26 -4.79
C TRP A 55 -6.74 2.62 -3.33
N GLY A 56 -5.84 2.20 -2.46
CA GLY A 56 -5.90 2.51 -1.05
C GLY A 56 -5.37 1.38 -0.21
N TRP A 57 -5.22 1.64 1.08
CA TRP A 57 -4.71 0.67 2.03
C TRP A 57 -5.82 -0.19 2.60
N VAL A 58 -5.49 -1.45 2.85
CA VAL A 58 -6.27 -2.34 3.69
C VAL A 58 -5.75 -2.21 5.11
N ILE A 59 -6.62 -1.87 6.05
CA ILE A 59 -6.27 -1.57 7.44
C ILE A 59 -6.99 -2.57 8.35
N TYR A 60 -6.24 -3.28 9.19
CA TYR A 60 -6.78 -4.10 10.27
C TYR A 60 -6.73 -3.32 11.57
N ARG A 61 -7.90 -3.11 12.17
CA ARG A 61 -8.02 -2.56 13.51
C ARG A 61 -7.85 -3.70 14.51
N CYS A 62 -6.77 -3.62 15.30
CA CYS A 62 -6.40 -4.66 16.27
C CYS A 62 -6.43 -4.16 17.72
N THR A 63 -7.07 -3.00 17.95
CA THR A 63 -7.39 -2.50 19.27
C THR A 63 -8.81 -1.94 19.31
N TYR A 64 -9.54 -2.29 20.37
CA TYR A 64 -10.92 -1.84 20.58
C TYR A 64 -11.11 -1.10 21.92
N THR A 65 -10.01 -0.75 22.59
CA THR A 65 -10.01 -0.10 23.92
C THR A 65 -10.70 1.27 23.92
N ASP A 66 -10.46 2.08 22.87
CA ASP A 66 -11.02 3.43 22.76
C ASP A 66 -11.46 3.74 21.32
N ASN A 67 -12.78 3.80 21.13
CA ASN A 67 -13.36 4.16 19.84
C ASN A 67 -13.12 5.63 19.45
N ALA A 68 -13.00 6.54 20.41
CA ALA A 68 -12.77 7.96 20.11
C ALA A 68 -11.36 8.16 19.54
N GLN A 69 -10.36 7.49 20.13
CA GLN A 69 -8.99 7.50 19.59
C GLN A 69 -8.94 6.88 18.19
N TRP A 70 -9.64 5.77 17.97
CA TRP A 70 -9.74 5.16 16.64
C TRP A 70 -10.32 6.12 15.60
N GLN A 71 -11.42 6.81 15.93
CA GLN A 71 -12.03 7.78 15.02
C GLN A 71 -11.12 8.99 14.77
N ASP A 72 -10.34 9.44 15.76
CA ASP A 72 -9.34 10.49 15.58
C ASP A 72 -8.25 10.03 14.59
N PHE A 73 -7.71 8.82 14.76
CA PHE A 73 -6.75 8.23 13.82
C PHE A 73 -7.29 8.19 12.38
N VAL A 74 -8.51 7.68 12.17
CA VAL A 74 -9.12 7.60 10.83
C VAL A 74 -9.29 9.00 10.23
N SER A 75 -9.75 9.97 11.03
CA SER A 75 -9.94 11.36 10.59
C SER A 75 -8.62 12.02 10.18
N ARG A 76 -7.56 11.82 10.96
CA ARG A 76 -6.20 12.32 10.64
C ARG A 76 -5.65 11.70 9.38
N LEU A 77 -5.83 10.39 9.20
CA LEU A 77 -5.39 9.68 8.00
C LEU A 77 -6.09 10.24 6.75
N GLN A 78 -7.41 10.43 6.81
CA GLN A 78 -8.19 11.01 5.72
C GLN A 78 -7.72 12.42 5.37
N TYR A 79 -7.57 13.29 6.38
CA TYR A 79 -7.05 14.65 6.20
C TYR A 79 -5.74 14.66 5.43
N TRP A 80 -4.79 13.81 5.84
CA TRP A 80 -3.47 13.77 5.23
C TRP A 80 -3.45 13.19 3.81
N ILE A 81 -4.30 12.19 3.52
CA ILE A 81 -4.46 11.68 2.16
C ILE A 81 -5.00 12.79 1.25
N GLU A 82 -6.07 13.49 1.68
CA GLU A 82 -6.67 14.59 0.92
C GLU A 82 -5.69 15.75 0.71
N SER A 83 -5.04 16.22 1.78
CA SER A 83 -4.05 17.30 1.73
C SER A 83 -2.92 16.99 0.75
N THR A 84 -2.43 15.74 0.71
CA THR A 84 -1.34 15.36 -0.21
C THR A 84 -1.83 15.22 -1.65
N LEU A 85 -3.06 14.76 -1.86
CA LEU A 85 -3.66 14.77 -3.19
C LEU A 85 -3.82 16.20 -3.71
N GLU A 86 -4.21 17.15 -2.86
CA GLU A 86 -4.25 18.57 -3.23
C GLU A 86 -2.88 19.11 -3.64
N GLU A 87 -1.82 18.81 -2.88
CA GLU A 87 -0.45 19.22 -3.20
C GLU A 87 0.05 18.68 -4.55
N HIS A 88 -0.38 17.47 -4.92
CA HIS A 88 -0.05 16.84 -6.20
C HIS A 88 -1.09 17.12 -7.29
N ASN A 89 -2.04 18.05 -7.07
CA ASN A 89 -3.16 18.36 -7.99
C ASN A 89 -3.94 17.11 -8.44
N GLY A 90 -4.06 16.13 -7.55
CA GLY A 90 -4.58 14.78 -7.79
C GLY A 90 -5.91 14.48 -7.11
N THR A 91 -6.69 15.48 -6.72
CA THR A 91 -7.99 15.30 -6.05
C THR A 91 -9.01 14.54 -6.90
N ASP A 92 -8.78 14.44 -8.21
CA ASP A 92 -9.55 13.59 -9.12
C ASP A 92 -9.42 12.08 -8.83
N LEU A 93 -8.45 11.67 -8.00
CA LEU A 93 -8.29 10.30 -7.51
C LEU A 93 -9.06 9.99 -6.23
N ILE A 94 -9.64 11.00 -5.56
CA ILE A 94 -10.45 10.79 -4.34
C ILE A 94 -11.66 9.86 -4.61
N PRO A 95 -12.42 9.98 -5.72
CA PRO A 95 -13.54 9.09 -5.98
C PRO A 95 -13.17 7.62 -6.17
N THR A 96 -11.88 7.31 -6.42
CA THR A 96 -11.36 5.94 -6.56
C THR A 96 -10.53 5.48 -5.37
N LEU A 97 -10.39 6.33 -4.34
CA LEU A 97 -9.75 5.99 -3.09
C LEU A 97 -10.67 5.07 -2.27
N ASP A 98 -10.13 3.92 -1.87
CA ASP A 98 -10.78 2.87 -1.11
C ASP A 98 -9.87 2.47 0.05
N VAL A 99 -9.98 3.19 1.17
CA VAL A 99 -9.33 2.82 2.43
C VAL A 99 -10.21 1.81 3.14
N GLN A 100 -9.86 0.53 3.03
CA GLN A 100 -10.67 -0.56 3.52
C GLN A 100 -10.29 -0.92 4.95
N VAL A 101 -11.11 -0.49 5.90
CA VAL A 101 -10.94 -0.84 7.31
C VAL A 101 -11.68 -2.15 7.62
N HIS A 102 -10.93 -3.13 8.12
CA HIS A 102 -11.44 -4.39 8.65
C HIS A 102 -11.57 -4.31 10.16
N GLU A 103 -12.82 -4.31 10.64
CA GLU A 103 -13.16 -4.32 12.06
C GLU A 103 -13.90 -5.62 12.40
N ASN A 104 -13.33 -6.40 13.32
CA ASN A 104 -13.94 -7.59 13.89
C ASN A 104 -13.40 -7.73 15.32
N PRO A 105 -14.25 -7.93 16.34
CA PRO A 105 -13.80 -8.15 17.71
C PRO A 105 -12.74 -9.26 17.87
N GLU A 106 -12.73 -10.26 16.98
CA GLU A 106 -11.71 -11.32 16.97
C GLU A 106 -10.29 -10.83 16.63
N TYR A 107 -10.17 -9.60 16.13
CA TYR A 107 -8.88 -8.97 15.80
C TYR A 107 -8.26 -8.24 17.00
N ASP A 108 -8.97 -8.11 18.13
CA ASP A 108 -8.46 -7.43 19.31
C ASP A 108 -7.19 -8.12 19.83
N GLY A 109 -6.07 -7.38 19.85
CA GLY A 109 -4.75 -7.91 20.20
C GLY A 109 -4.15 -8.90 19.20
N ALA A 110 -4.72 -9.05 17.99
CA ALA A 110 -4.14 -9.91 16.97
C ALA A 110 -2.76 -9.39 16.54
N SER A 111 -1.80 -10.30 16.36
CA SER A 111 -0.47 -9.94 15.87
C SER A 111 -0.48 -9.66 14.35
N PRO A 112 0.56 -8.99 13.81
CA PRO A 112 0.75 -8.86 12.36
C PRO A 112 0.65 -10.18 11.60
N GLU A 113 1.21 -11.27 12.14
CA GLU A 113 1.22 -12.60 11.55
C GLU A 113 -0.20 -13.17 11.47
N ARG A 114 -1.00 -13.00 12.52
CA ARG A 114 -2.41 -13.42 12.50
C ARG A 114 -3.24 -12.61 11.51
N CYS A 115 -3.03 -11.30 11.44
CA CYS A 115 -3.66 -10.43 10.45
C CYS A 115 -3.27 -10.78 9.01
N GLN A 116 -2.06 -11.30 8.79
CA GLN A 116 -1.64 -11.76 7.48
C GLN A 116 -2.52 -12.92 6.98
N GLY A 117 -2.92 -13.85 7.86
CA GLY A 117 -3.87 -14.92 7.52
C GLY A 117 -5.23 -14.37 7.06
N TYR A 118 -5.81 -13.42 7.81
CA TYR A 118 -7.06 -12.76 7.43
C TYR A 118 -6.92 -11.97 6.11
N PHE A 119 -5.77 -11.31 5.91
CA PHE A 119 -5.49 -10.57 4.70
C PHE A 119 -5.41 -11.47 3.48
N LEU A 120 -4.70 -12.60 3.56
CA LEU A 120 -4.63 -13.57 2.47
C LEU A 120 -6.01 -14.13 2.11
N GLN A 121 -6.87 -14.39 3.10
CA GLN A 121 -8.24 -14.79 2.85
C GLN A 121 -9.03 -13.69 2.13
N TRP A 122 -8.89 -12.43 2.56
CA TRP A 122 -9.53 -11.29 1.91
C TRP A 122 -9.02 -11.08 0.48
N VAL A 123 -7.72 -11.15 0.22
CA VAL A 123 -7.12 -11.06 -1.13
C VAL A 123 -7.71 -12.14 -2.03
N ARG A 124 -7.79 -13.39 -1.53
CA ARG A 124 -8.42 -14.50 -2.27
C ARG A 124 -9.86 -14.16 -2.64
N LEU A 125 -10.64 -13.62 -1.71
CA LEU A 125 -12.06 -13.28 -1.94
C LEU A 125 -12.26 -12.06 -2.85
N GLN A 126 -11.44 -11.01 -2.74
CA GLN A 126 -11.54 -9.82 -3.60
C GLN A 126 -11.02 -10.05 -5.01
N GLY A 127 -9.98 -10.89 -5.12
CA GLY A 127 -9.60 -11.47 -6.40
C GLY A 127 -10.77 -12.14 -7.11
N LEU A 128 -11.76 -12.64 -6.37
CA LEU A 128 -12.94 -13.23 -6.98
C LEU A 128 -13.91 -12.22 -7.62
N HIS A 129 -13.85 -10.96 -7.22
CA HIS A 129 -14.89 -9.98 -7.54
C HIS A 129 -14.40 -8.84 -8.44
N GLU A 130 -13.10 -8.52 -8.40
CA GLU A 130 -12.63 -7.24 -8.95
C GLU A 130 -11.76 -7.36 -10.21
N HIS A 131 -10.91 -8.39 -10.39
CA HIS A 131 -9.83 -8.35 -11.38
C HIS A 131 -9.38 -9.68 -12.01
N GLU A 132 -8.90 -9.60 -13.26
CA GLU A 132 -8.30 -10.72 -14.04
C GLU A 132 -6.85 -11.05 -13.63
N THR A 133 -6.16 -10.14 -12.92
CA THR A 133 -4.80 -10.39 -12.41
C THR A 133 -4.67 -9.86 -10.99
N LEU A 134 -4.26 -10.74 -10.08
CA LEU A 134 -4.18 -10.46 -8.64
C LEU A 134 -2.85 -9.82 -8.20
N GLY A 135 -1.86 -9.73 -9.09
CA GLY A 135 -0.45 -9.85 -8.66
C GLY A 135 0.41 -8.59 -8.51
N ILE A 136 -0.06 -7.40 -8.90
CA ILE A 136 0.86 -6.24 -8.99
C ILE A 136 0.47 -5.08 -8.07
N ALA A 137 -0.82 -4.89 -7.78
CA ALA A 137 -1.24 -3.78 -6.91
C ALA A 137 -0.81 -3.95 -5.46
N GLN A 138 -0.45 -2.81 -4.89
CA GLN A 138 0.03 -2.66 -3.52
C GLN A 138 -1.01 -3.14 -2.51
N ARG A 139 -2.29 -2.85 -2.76
CA ARG A 139 -3.41 -3.24 -1.88
C ARG A 139 -3.57 -4.75 -1.69
N TYR A 140 -3.01 -5.58 -2.58
CA TYR A 140 -3.06 -7.05 -2.48
C TYR A 140 -1.73 -7.66 -2.01
N ARG A 141 -0.70 -6.81 -1.80
CA ARG A 141 0.63 -7.22 -1.34
C ARG A 141 0.94 -6.74 0.07
N TYR A 142 0.28 -5.67 0.49
CA TYR A 142 0.53 -5.00 1.76
C TYR A 142 -0.78 -4.64 2.47
N PHE A 143 -0.74 -4.68 3.80
CA PHE A 143 -1.80 -4.19 4.67
C PHE A 143 -1.21 -3.43 5.84
N ILE A 144 -2.06 -2.64 6.51
CA ILE A 144 -1.71 -1.88 7.70
C ILE A 144 -2.27 -2.59 8.92
N HIS A 145 -1.42 -2.84 9.90
CA HIS A 145 -1.79 -3.35 11.20
C HIS A 145 -1.71 -2.21 12.23
N VAL A 146 -2.83 -1.96 12.93
CA VAL A 146 -2.92 -0.92 13.96
C VAL A 146 -3.29 -1.56 15.31
N ASP A 147 -2.28 -1.78 16.13
CA ASP A 147 -2.39 -2.19 17.53
C ASP A 147 -2.54 -0.96 18.46
N GLN A 148 -2.62 -1.24 19.77
CA GLN A 148 -2.71 -0.19 20.79
C GLN A 148 -1.50 0.75 20.78
N GLU A 149 -0.28 0.24 20.64
CA GLU A 149 0.95 1.04 20.66
C GLU A 149 0.99 2.01 19.47
N ALA A 150 0.65 1.51 18.27
CA ALA A 150 0.56 2.31 17.06
C ALA A 150 -0.52 3.40 17.20
N LEU A 151 -1.72 3.06 17.68
CA LEU A 151 -2.81 4.01 17.85
C LEU A 151 -2.43 5.14 18.83
N GLU A 152 -1.90 4.81 20.00
CA GLU A 152 -1.45 5.77 21.01
C GLU A 152 -0.26 6.63 20.55
N SER A 153 0.59 6.08 19.67
CA SER A 153 1.71 6.83 19.09
C SER A 153 1.24 8.00 18.22
N ILE A 154 0.05 7.86 17.60
CA ILE A 154 -0.54 8.83 16.67
C ILE A 154 -1.46 9.79 17.41
N VAL A 155 -2.36 9.25 18.24
CA VAL A 155 -3.39 10.02 18.95
C VAL A 155 -2.77 10.70 20.17
N ARG A 156 -2.01 11.76 19.90
CA ARG A 156 -1.44 12.67 20.91
C ARG A 156 -2.10 14.05 20.79
N GLU A 157 -1.86 14.92 21.77
CA GLU A 157 -2.52 16.24 21.95
C GLU A 157 -2.42 17.22 20.76
N VAL A 158 -1.58 16.96 19.75
CA VAL A 158 -1.41 17.89 18.62
C VAL A 158 -2.18 17.37 17.43
N GLU A 159 -3.11 18.17 16.92
CA GLU A 159 -3.93 17.88 15.72
C GLU A 159 -3.16 18.15 14.41
N PRO A 160 -3.62 17.63 13.26
CA PRO A 160 -3.12 18.05 11.96
C PRO A 160 -3.37 19.54 11.70
N PRO A 161 -2.48 20.22 10.96
CA PRO A 161 -1.29 19.69 10.29
C PRO A 161 -0.01 19.66 11.16
N GLN A 162 -0.07 20.08 12.42
CA GLN A 162 1.13 20.22 13.26
C GLN A 162 1.70 18.87 13.73
N ASP A 163 0.95 17.79 13.55
CA ASP A 163 1.36 16.42 13.87
C ASP A 163 2.23 15.76 12.78
N LEU A 164 2.43 16.42 11.64
CA LEU A 164 3.23 15.95 10.51
C LEU A 164 4.67 15.56 10.89
N LEU A 165 5.23 16.27 11.87
CA LEU A 165 6.58 16.08 12.38
C LEU A 165 6.63 15.21 13.64
N LYS A 166 5.48 14.79 14.17
CA LYS A 166 5.41 13.95 15.35
C LYS A 166 5.40 12.48 14.91
N GLY A 167 6.37 11.72 15.39
CA GLY A 167 6.67 10.33 14.98
C GLY A 167 5.64 9.28 15.40
N GLY A 168 4.34 9.52 15.18
CA GLY A 168 3.33 8.48 15.23
C GLY A 168 3.52 7.50 14.06
N TYR A 169 3.32 6.21 14.31
CA TYR A 169 3.61 5.17 13.34
C TYR A 169 2.46 4.15 13.25
N VAL A 170 2.46 3.41 12.15
CA VAL A 170 1.68 2.20 11.94
C VAL A 170 2.60 1.06 11.53
N ASN A 171 2.11 -0.18 11.63
CA ASN A 171 2.83 -1.34 11.14
C ASN A 171 2.42 -1.59 9.67
N LEU A 172 3.34 -1.40 8.73
CA LEU A 172 3.16 -1.86 7.35
C LEU A 172 3.58 -3.33 7.29
N CYS A 173 2.65 -4.17 6.86
CA CYS A 173 2.85 -5.61 6.74
C CYS A 173 2.80 -6.02 5.27
N ARG A 174 3.61 -7.00 4.87
CA ARG A 174 3.60 -7.62 3.54
C ARG A 174 3.16 -9.07 3.60
N ILE A 175 2.67 -9.59 2.47
CA ILE A 175 2.49 -11.04 2.29
C ILE A 175 3.84 -11.80 2.38
N PRO A 176 3.83 -13.09 2.74
CA PRO A 176 5.04 -13.90 2.78
C PRO A 176 5.71 -13.97 1.41
N ALA A 177 7.04 -14.09 1.40
CA ALA A 177 7.82 -14.15 0.16
C ALA A 177 7.37 -15.31 -0.74
N ASP A 178 7.01 -16.46 -0.17
CA ASP A 178 6.60 -17.63 -0.95
C ASP A 178 5.20 -17.47 -1.55
N TYR A 179 4.28 -16.82 -0.82
CA TYR A 179 2.99 -16.44 -1.39
C TYR A 179 3.16 -15.40 -2.50
N ALA A 180 4.07 -14.44 -2.32
CA ALA A 180 4.39 -13.48 -3.37
C ALA A 180 4.94 -14.16 -4.63
N LYS A 181 5.86 -15.12 -4.48
CA LYS A 181 6.38 -15.92 -5.61
C LYS A 181 5.27 -16.72 -6.31
N PHE A 182 4.34 -17.31 -5.57
CA PHE A 182 3.20 -18.02 -6.15
C PHE A 182 2.30 -17.10 -6.97
N VAL A 183 1.96 -15.94 -6.42
CA VAL A 183 1.15 -14.94 -7.13
C VAL A 183 1.88 -14.46 -8.39
N GLU A 184 3.19 -14.18 -8.29
CA GLU A 184 4.03 -13.76 -9.42
C GLU A 184 4.17 -14.84 -10.51
N ALA A 185 4.13 -16.12 -10.13
CA ALA A 185 4.19 -17.25 -11.06
C ALA A 185 2.86 -17.50 -11.81
N GLY A 186 1.86 -16.64 -11.63
CA GLY A 186 0.51 -16.83 -12.19
C GLY A 186 -0.30 -17.88 -11.42
N GLY A 187 0.15 -18.29 -10.23
CA GLY A 187 -0.56 -19.24 -9.38
C GLY A 187 -1.93 -18.71 -8.95
N ALA A 188 -2.06 -17.40 -8.74
CA ALA A 188 -3.33 -16.77 -8.45
C ALA A 188 -4.32 -16.86 -9.64
N ASP A 189 -3.83 -16.67 -10.87
CA ASP A 189 -4.63 -16.77 -12.10
C ASP A 189 -4.99 -18.24 -12.39
N ALA A 190 -4.09 -19.18 -12.11
CA ALA A 190 -4.34 -20.61 -12.23
C ALA A 190 -5.38 -21.10 -11.20
N MET A 191 -5.28 -20.62 -9.95
CA MET A 191 -6.26 -20.89 -8.89
C MET A 191 -7.64 -20.33 -9.27
N TRP A 192 -7.68 -19.14 -9.89
CA TRP A 192 -8.90 -18.55 -10.44
C TRP A 192 -9.51 -19.43 -11.54
N ALA A 193 -8.72 -19.81 -12.55
CA ALA A 193 -9.19 -20.62 -13.67
C ALA A 193 -9.71 -22.01 -13.24
N ALA A 194 -9.00 -22.68 -12.32
CA ALA A 194 -9.44 -23.97 -11.77
C ALA A 194 -10.79 -23.84 -11.04
N ARG A 195 -10.97 -22.76 -10.27
CA ARG A 195 -12.23 -22.52 -9.55
C ARG A 195 -13.41 -22.19 -10.48
N GLU A 196 -13.21 -21.40 -11.53
CA GLU A 196 -14.25 -21.17 -12.55
C GLU A 196 -14.65 -22.46 -13.27
N ALA A 197 -13.68 -23.37 -13.48
CA ALA A 197 -13.92 -24.69 -14.04
C ALA A 197 -14.61 -25.67 -13.05
N GLY A 198 -14.81 -25.29 -11.79
CA GLY A 198 -15.33 -26.16 -10.74
C GLY A 198 -14.35 -27.27 -10.33
N GLU A 199 -13.07 -27.08 -10.62
CA GLU A 199 -11.99 -28.01 -10.29
C GLU A 199 -11.45 -27.71 -8.88
N GLU A 200 -11.12 -28.78 -8.15
CA GLU A 200 -10.42 -28.68 -6.88
C GLU A 200 -8.95 -28.31 -7.17
N PHE A 201 -8.59 -27.05 -6.92
CA PHE A 201 -7.21 -26.60 -7.03
C PHE A 201 -6.42 -27.08 -5.81
N ASP A 202 -5.44 -27.96 -6.03
CA ASP A 202 -4.53 -28.44 -4.99
C ASP A 202 -3.78 -27.24 -4.41
N GLN A 203 -4.16 -26.84 -3.19
CA GLN A 203 -3.67 -25.60 -2.59
C GLN A 203 -2.19 -25.78 -2.29
N PRO A 204 -1.33 -24.81 -2.64
CA PRO A 204 0.02 -24.84 -2.12
C PRO A 204 -0.08 -24.71 -0.60
N ASP A 205 0.46 -25.70 0.10
CA ASP A 205 0.71 -25.62 1.54
C ASP A 205 1.82 -24.58 1.75
N PHE A 206 1.45 -23.30 1.65
CA PHE A 206 2.28 -22.25 2.20
C PHE A 206 2.25 -22.51 3.68
N HIS A 207 3.33 -23.08 4.24
CA HIS A 207 3.49 -23.31 5.65
C HIS A 207 3.17 -22.03 6.45
N LEU A 208 1.90 -21.86 6.78
CA LEU A 208 1.40 -21.08 7.91
C LEU A 208 1.39 -22.05 9.09
N ASN A 209 2.51 -22.75 9.33
CA ASN A 209 2.68 -23.68 10.45
C ASN A 209 2.84 -22.92 11.77
N TYR A 210 1.94 -22.00 12.07
CA TYR A 210 1.94 -21.25 13.34
C TYR A 210 0.54 -20.99 13.87
N LEU A 211 -0.47 -21.70 13.37
CA LEU A 211 -1.83 -21.64 13.92
C LEU A 211 -2.13 -22.75 14.92
N ASP A 212 -1.21 -23.67 15.18
CA ASP A 212 -1.31 -24.64 16.27
C ASP A 212 0.07 -24.86 16.93
N ASP A 213 0.05 -24.97 18.25
CA ASP A 213 1.09 -25.40 19.21
C ASP A 213 1.85 -24.31 19.99
N ASP A 214 1.22 -23.91 21.11
CA ASP A 214 1.90 -23.77 22.40
C ASP A 214 2.57 -25.12 22.76
N GLU A 215 3.76 -25.43 22.25
CA GLU A 215 4.63 -26.45 22.86
C GLU A 215 6.12 -26.24 22.47
N GLU A 216 6.98 -26.27 23.50
CA GLU A 216 8.43 -26.06 23.46
C GLU A 216 9.17 -26.89 22.40
N ALA A 217 10.21 -26.32 21.79
CA ALA A 217 11.41 -27.07 21.45
C ALA A 217 12.64 -26.16 21.25
N ASP A 218 13.57 -26.25 22.20
CA ASP A 218 14.95 -25.81 22.10
C ASP A 218 15.64 -26.42 20.87
N GLN A 219 16.00 -25.60 19.88
CA GLN A 219 17.10 -25.87 18.95
C GLN A 219 17.87 -24.58 18.69
N GLU A 220 18.89 -24.33 19.51
CA GLU A 220 19.95 -23.37 19.17
C GLU A 220 20.82 -23.98 18.06
N GLU A 221 20.41 -23.82 16.80
CA GLU A 221 21.35 -23.94 15.69
C GLU A 221 22.17 -22.66 15.60
N GLU A 222 23.49 -22.77 15.71
CA GLU A 222 24.45 -21.70 15.43
C GLU A 222 24.30 -21.27 13.95
N ILE A 223 23.46 -20.27 13.72
CA ILE A 223 23.35 -19.59 12.42
C ILE A 223 24.58 -18.71 12.26
N GLU A 224 25.38 -19.01 11.24
CA GLU A 224 26.48 -18.14 10.80
C GLU A 224 25.88 -16.79 10.36
N ASP A 225 26.10 -15.74 11.15
CA ASP A 225 25.53 -14.40 10.98
C ASP A 225 25.82 -13.82 9.58
N ASN A 226 24.94 -14.10 8.63
CA ASN A 226 24.78 -13.31 7.42
C ASN A 226 23.73 -12.24 7.74
N PRO A 227 24.13 -10.99 8.04
CA PRO A 227 23.24 -9.95 8.55
C PRO A 227 22.20 -9.49 7.51
N HIS A 228 22.04 -10.16 6.37
CA HIS A 228 21.09 -9.86 5.31
C HIS A 228 20.11 -11.00 5.01
N GLU A 229 20.25 -12.18 5.61
CA GLU A 229 19.43 -13.36 5.28
C GLU A 229 18.00 -13.24 5.85
N GLY A 230 17.85 -12.81 7.11
CA GLY A 230 16.55 -12.61 7.77
C GLY A 230 15.70 -11.45 7.23
N TRP A 231 16.27 -10.55 6.42
CA TRP A 231 15.55 -9.40 5.83
C TRP A 231 14.58 -9.83 4.73
N ASN A 232 14.86 -10.97 4.11
CA ASN A 232 13.97 -11.56 3.11
C ASN A 232 12.73 -12.20 3.75
N GLU A 233 12.79 -12.53 5.03
CA GLU A 233 11.71 -13.16 5.79
C GLU A 233 10.87 -12.15 6.55
N ALA A 234 11.45 -11.04 7.01
CA ALA A 234 10.71 -10.01 7.75
C ALA A 234 9.50 -9.48 6.97
N THR A 235 8.31 -9.62 7.53
CA THR A 235 7.03 -9.24 6.90
C THR A 235 6.46 -7.94 7.44
N THR A 236 7.07 -7.35 8.47
CA THR A 236 6.51 -6.19 9.18
C THR A 236 7.58 -5.12 9.40
N MET A 237 7.22 -3.86 9.17
CA MET A 237 8.02 -2.70 9.56
C MET A 237 7.15 -1.57 10.09
N ARG A 238 7.72 -0.69 10.92
CA ARG A 238 7.04 0.53 11.36
C ARG A 238 7.27 1.63 10.32
N ILE A 239 6.21 2.33 9.92
CA ILE A 239 6.32 3.53 9.08
C ILE A 239 5.56 4.67 9.74
N MET A 240 5.97 5.92 9.51
CA MET A 240 5.17 7.06 9.97
C MET A 240 3.75 6.93 9.42
N TYR A 241 2.73 7.22 10.21
CA TYR A 241 1.34 7.10 9.71
C TYR A 241 1.08 8.12 8.58
N THR A 242 1.80 9.25 8.62
CA THR A 242 1.87 10.24 7.54
C THR A 242 2.56 9.73 6.28
N SER A 243 3.21 8.56 6.34
CA SER A 243 3.69 7.83 5.17
C SER A 243 2.59 6.99 4.51
N LEU A 244 1.35 6.94 5.00
CA LEU A 244 0.27 6.22 4.29
C LEU A 244 -0.30 6.98 3.09
N MET A 245 0.31 8.08 2.70
CA MET A 245 -0.19 8.97 1.66
C MET A 245 0.19 8.49 0.24
N VAL A 246 -0.33 9.18 -0.78
CA VAL A 246 -0.20 8.84 -2.21
C VAL A 246 1.24 8.56 -2.67
N GLU A 247 2.24 9.24 -2.08
CA GLU A 247 3.65 9.08 -2.42
C GLU A 247 4.21 7.69 -2.10
N TRP A 248 3.84 7.17 -0.94
CA TRP A 248 4.28 5.87 -0.46
C TRP A 248 3.46 4.76 -1.10
N TYR A 249 2.15 4.95 -1.26
CA TYR A 249 1.33 3.99 -1.98
C TYR A 249 1.92 3.72 -3.37
N GLY A 250 2.19 4.76 -4.17
CA GLY A 250 2.80 4.62 -5.49
C GLY A 250 4.19 3.97 -5.48
N ARG A 251 4.94 4.04 -4.37
CA ARG A 251 6.28 3.47 -4.27
C ARG A 251 6.28 1.95 -4.11
N PHE A 252 5.33 1.44 -3.34
CA PHE A 252 5.27 0.01 -2.99
C PHE A 252 4.81 -0.89 -4.14
N ARG A 253 4.56 -0.34 -5.33
CA ARG A 253 4.33 -1.17 -6.53
C ARG A 253 5.59 -1.91 -6.98
N ALA A 254 6.76 -1.30 -6.84
CA ALA A 254 7.99 -1.89 -7.36
C ALA A 254 8.31 -3.20 -6.62
N LYS A 255 8.77 -4.22 -7.35
CA LYS A 255 9.08 -5.55 -6.78
C LYS A 255 10.04 -5.46 -5.59
N GLU A 256 11.10 -4.66 -5.74
CA GLU A 256 12.14 -4.43 -4.73
C GLU A 256 11.81 -3.31 -3.73
N ALA A 257 10.58 -2.77 -3.74
CA ALA A 257 10.23 -1.65 -2.86
C ALA A 257 10.41 -2.02 -1.39
N TRP A 258 9.96 -3.21 -0.99
CA TRP A 258 10.15 -3.67 0.39
C TRP A 258 11.62 -3.71 0.78
N ARG A 259 12.46 -4.40 -0.01
CA ARG A 259 13.91 -4.51 0.27
C ARG A 259 14.60 -3.16 0.37
N ARG A 260 14.18 -2.17 -0.43
CA ARG A 260 14.79 -0.84 -0.44
C ARG A 260 14.37 0.04 0.73
N GLU A 261 13.12 -0.07 1.16
CA GLU A 261 12.54 0.81 2.18
C GLU A 261 12.46 0.17 3.56
N PHE A 262 12.74 -1.13 3.69
CA PHE A 262 12.60 -1.86 4.94
C PHE A 262 13.55 -1.34 6.01
N VAL A 263 12.95 -1.11 7.18
CA VAL A 263 13.62 -0.71 8.41
C VAL A 263 13.10 -1.64 9.51
N PRO A 264 13.98 -2.37 10.22
CA PRO A 264 13.54 -3.35 11.21
C PRO A 264 12.93 -2.63 12.43
N PRO A 265 11.79 -3.08 12.96
CA PRO A 265 11.28 -2.60 14.24
C PRO A 265 12.34 -2.75 15.36
N PRO A 266 12.40 -1.81 16.34
CA PRO A 266 11.44 -0.75 16.61
C PRO A 266 11.69 0.56 15.83
N GLU A 267 12.70 0.59 14.95
CA GLU A 267 12.97 1.78 14.15
C GLU A 267 11.80 2.09 13.20
N ILE A 268 11.53 3.38 13.02
CA ILE A 268 10.45 3.85 12.15
C ILE A 268 11.07 4.22 10.81
N GLY A 269 10.52 3.66 9.73
CA GLY A 269 10.80 4.08 8.37
C GLY A 269 10.39 5.53 8.17
N ILE A 270 11.37 6.43 8.25
CA ILE A 270 11.21 7.86 7.99
C ILE A 270 11.70 8.12 6.57
N ARG A 271 10.83 8.70 5.75
CA ARG A 271 11.31 9.50 4.61
C ARG A 271 10.73 10.88 4.77
N GLY A 272 11.61 11.88 4.67
CA GLY A 272 11.20 13.27 4.57
C GLY A 272 10.24 13.36 3.41
N SER A 273 8.96 13.56 3.72
CA SER A 273 8.08 14.10 2.71
C SER A 273 8.67 15.43 2.26
N MET A 274 8.51 15.72 0.97
CA MET A 274 8.81 17.03 0.42
C MET A 274 7.81 18.11 0.90
N TYR A 275 7.26 18.00 2.12
CA TYR A 275 6.40 19.01 2.68
C TYR A 275 7.19 20.31 2.79
N ASP A 276 6.73 21.29 2.03
CA ASP A 276 7.12 22.67 2.21
C ASP A 276 6.45 23.18 3.47
N THR A 277 7.12 23.00 4.62
CA THR A 277 6.63 23.42 5.93
C THR A 277 6.34 24.92 6.01
N SER A 278 6.79 25.73 5.03
CA SER A 278 6.46 27.15 4.93
C SER A 278 4.99 27.42 4.58
N LYS A 279 4.25 26.42 4.05
CA LYS A 279 2.82 26.53 3.74
C LYS A 279 1.89 26.17 4.90
N LEU A 280 2.43 25.62 5.99
CA LEU A 280 1.68 25.19 7.17
C LEU A 280 1.48 26.30 8.22
N THR A 281 1.81 27.55 7.88
CA THR A 281 1.51 28.69 8.76
C THR A 281 0.00 28.91 8.82
N PRO A 282 -0.59 29.04 10.02
CA PRO A 282 -1.98 29.46 10.16
C PRO A 282 -2.17 30.78 9.41
N LYS A 283 -3.20 30.87 8.57
CA LYS A 283 -3.69 32.19 8.15
C LYS A 283 -4.22 32.88 9.40
N GLU A 284 -3.53 33.94 9.82
CA GLU A 284 -4.01 34.90 10.82
C GLU A 284 -5.38 35.48 10.45
#